data_AF-A0A0H3XQK9-F1
#
_entry.id   AF-A0A0H3XQK9-F1
#
_cell.length_a   1.000
_cell.length_b   1.000
_cell.length_c   1.000
_cell.angle_alpha   90.00
_cell.angle_beta   90.00
_cell.angle_gamma   90.00
#
_symmetry.space_group_name_H-M   'P 1'
#
loop_
_entity.id
_entity.type
_entity.pdbx_description
1 polymer ?
#
loop_
_entity_poly.entity_id
_entity_poly.type
_entity_poly.pdbx_seq_one_letter_code
_entity_poly.pdbx_strand_id
1 'polypeptide(L)'
;GERTKPVEFPSLKIFQLFLQELHVVLEAELEGRPYNTIGSFLELYKHFRSQDAPFWEFYNHYDAEILPESLSCVGLACCLIDTVMDSALGFVYPELKTALFLASSEEMVIDIDMYCSISPPSPAFVVKEHVLVALKVFVEGRSGIVILDPGYHVNIPVVVMSDCMYPHTGWFVSSETPKVKREYLYVIEGDFVHWAVKETRNNNTKCWKNLIYIKQRFLSHISVSEKRNLVFNFRTLVVRNKKEPIAGLYCNLEGDEKFTLFYQDSMGKRMEVKIPFKYFYSERANNQYESAIASCATQVRYNVRLLSDLITRII
;
A
#
# COMPACT_ATOMS: atom_id res chain seq x y z
N GLY A 1 -9.01 -16.68 15.51
CA GLY A 1 -8.00 -17.04 14.49
C GLY A 1 -6.81 -17.70 15.16
N GLU A 2 -6.02 -18.43 14.39
CA GLU A 2 -4.77 -19.05 14.89
C GLU A 2 -3.78 -17.95 15.30
N ARG A 3 -3.19 -18.06 16.49
CA ARG A 3 -2.18 -17.11 16.97
C ARG A 3 -0.88 -17.33 16.19
N THR A 4 -0.36 -16.28 15.57
CA THR A 4 0.95 -16.30 14.91
C THR A 4 2.07 -16.44 15.95
N LYS A 5 2.99 -17.38 15.73
CA LYS A 5 4.20 -17.58 16.55
C LYS A 5 5.33 -16.67 16.05
N PRO A 6 6.19 -16.13 16.92
CA PRO A 6 7.32 -15.32 16.49
C PRO A 6 8.42 -16.19 15.87
N VAL A 7 9.24 -15.60 14.99
CA VAL A 7 10.57 -16.14 14.64
C VAL A 7 11.55 -15.71 15.72
N GLU A 8 12.29 -16.68 16.27
CA GLU A 8 13.27 -16.44 17.33
C GLU A 8 14.66 -16.15 16.74
N PHE A 9 15.27 -15.08 17.21
CA PHE A 9 16.63 -14.68 16.86
C PHE A 9 17.48 -14.64 18.14
N PRO A 10 18.45 -15.55 18.29
CA PRO A 10 19.21 -15.68 19.54
C PRO A 10 20.23 -14.56 19.74
N SER A 11 20.53 -13.77 18.71
CA SER A 11 21.35 -12.58 18.81
C SER A 11 20.88 -11.49 17.87
N LEU A 12 21.17 -10.24 18.24
CA LEU A 12 20.94 -9.07 17.41
C LEU A 12 21.67 -9.18 16.06
N LYS A 13 22.85 -9.79 16.03
CA LYS A 13 23.63 -9.93 14.80
C LYS A 13 22.92 -10.79 13.76
N ILE A 14 22.32 -11.91 14.18
CA ILE A 14 21.57 -12.79 13.28
C ILE A 14 20.30 -12.08 12.79
N PHE A 15 19.61 -11.39 13.69
CA PHE A 15 18.43 -10.61 13.33
C PHE A 15 18.74 -9.51 12.30
N GLN A 16 19.87 -8.81 12.44
CA GLN A 16 20.30 -7.80 11.47
C GLN A 16 20.60 -8.39 10.09
N LEU A 17 21.25 -9.56 10.02
CA LEU A 17 21.49 -10.25 8.74
C LEU A 17 20.17 -10.66 8.09
N PHE A 18 19.23 -11.20 8.88
CA PHE A 18 17.88 -11.50 8.42
C PHE A 18 17.17 -10.26 7.85
N LEU A 19 17.22 -9.12 8.56
CA LEU A 19 16.61 -7.88 8.11
C LEU A 19 17.22 -7.34 6.82
N GLN A 20 18.53 -7.51 6.61
CA GLN A 20 19.21 -7.09 5.37
C GLN A 20 18.68 -7.87 4.17
N GLU A 21 18.58 -9.19 4.29
CA GLU A 21 18.01 -10.04 3.23
C GLU A 21 16.53 -9.72 3.00
N LEU A 22 15.75 -9.51 4.08
CA LEU A 22 14.34 -9.16 3.98
C LEU A 22 14.13 -7.80 3.28
N HIS A 23 15.03 -6.85 3.53
CA HIS A 23 15.03 -5.55 2.87
C HIS A 23 15.31 -5.68 1.37
N VAL A 24 16.24 -6.55 0.96
CA VAL A 24 16.51 -6.82 -0.46
C VAL A 24 15.27 -7.37 -1.17
N VAL A 25 14.55 -8.30 -0.52
CA VAL A 25 13.29 -8.84 -1.06
C VAL A 25 12.22 -7.75 -1.19
N LEU A 26 12.04 -6.93 -0.15
CA LEU A 26 11.09 -5.80 -0.17
C LEU A 26 11.41 -4.81 -1.31
N GLU A 27 12.67 -4.42 -1.47
CA GLU A 27 13.09 -3.51 -2.54
C GLU A 27 12.79 -4.08 -3.94
N ALA A 28 13.05 -5.38 -4.14
CA ALA A 28 12.76 -6.06 -5.41
C ALA A 28 11.25 -6.09 -5.70
N GLU A 29 10.41 -6.32 -4.69
CA GLU A 29 8.95 -6.29 -4.83
C GLU A 29 8.43 -4.89 -5.18
N LEU A 30 8.94 -3.85 -4.50
CA LEU A 30 8.57 -2.45 -4.77
C LEU A 30 8.91 -2.03 -6.21
N GLU A 31 10.08 -2.42 -6.72
CA GLU A 31 10.54 -2.12 -8.09
C GLU A 31 9.90 -3.02 -9.17
N GLY A 32 9.60 -4.26 -8.80
CA GLY A 32 9.06 -5.28 -9.70
C GLY A 32 7.59 -5.07 -10.02
N ARG A 33 6.77 -4.66 -9.03
CA ARG A 33 5.31 -4.64 -9.13
C ARG A 33 4.73 -3.24 -8.98
N PRO A 34 3.94 -2.75 -9.94
CA PRO A 34 3.21 -1.49 -9.80
C PRO A 34 2.13 -1.57 -8.71
N TYR A 35 1.88 -0.46 -8.02
CA TYR A 35 0.63 -0.29 -7.27
C TYR A 35 -0.45 0.14 -8.25
N ASN A 36 -1.49 -0.69 -8.44
CA ASN A 36 -2.52 -0.46 -9.44
C ASN A 36 -3.90 -0.84 -8.91
N THR A 37 -4.78 0.16 -8.77
CA THR A 37 -6.20 -0.03 -8.36
C THR A 37 -7.17 0.16 -9.52
N ILE A 38 -6.67 0.52 -10.71
CA ILE A 38 -7.51 0.85 -11.86
C ILE A 38 -8.08 -0.42 -12.49
N GLY A 39 -7.26 -1.47 -12.66
CA GLY A 39 -7.70 -2.69 -13.33
C GLY A 39 -8.86 -3.36 -12.59
N SER A 40 -8.73 -3.54 -11.27
CA SER A 40 -9.79 -4.12 -10.43
C SER A 40 -11.08 -3.31 -10.48
N PHE A 41 -10.99 -1.98 -10.51
CA PHE A 41 -12.15 -1.10 -10.70
C PHE A 41 -12.84 -1.30 -12.06
N LEU A 42 -12.06 -1.38 -13.14
CA LEU A 42 -12.62 -1.58 -14.48
C LEU A 42 -13.23 -2.98 -14.64
N GLU A 43 -12.68 -3.99 -13.98
CA GLU A 43 -13.23 -5.35 -13.99
C GLU A 43 -14.53 -5.43 -13.18
N LEU A 44 -14.61 -4.76 -12.01
CA LEU A 44 -15.86 -4.60 -11.27
C LEU A 44 -16.94 -3.98 -12.17
N TYR A 45 -16.61 -2.88 -12.86
CA TYR A 45 -17.56 -2.20 -13.74
C TYR A 45 -18.01 -3.12 -14.88
N LYS A 46 -17.08 -3.83 -15.54
CA LYS A 46 -17.41 -4.78 -16.59
C LYS A 46 -18.34 -5.89 -16.10
N HIS A 47 -18.08 -6.47 -14.93
CA HIS A 47 -18.95 -7.48 -14.32
C HIS A 47 -20.33 -6.90 -13.99
N PHE A 48 -20.38 -5.72 -13.37
CA PHE A 48 -21.63 -5.02 -13.07
C PHE A 48 -22.49 -4.80 -14.32
N ARG A 49 -21.89 -4.30 -15.41
CA ARG A 49 -22.59 -4.04 -16.67
C ARG A 49 -23.06 -5.30 -17.38
N SER A 50 -22.57 -6.48 -17.00
CA SER A 50 -23.04 -7.76 -17.52
C SER A 50 -24.25 -8.33 -16.76
N GLN A 51 -24.60 -7.71 -15.61
CA GLN A 51 -25.71 -8.14 -14.75
C GLN A 51 -26.88 -7.16 -14.88
N ASP A 52 -28.10 -7.67 -14.77
CA ASP A 52 -29.32 -6.87 -14.70
C ASP A 52 -29.77 -6.72 -13.25
N ALA A 53 -28.99 -5.96 -12.46
CA ALA A 53 -29.25 -5.71 -11.05
C ALA A 53 -28.85 -4.28 -10.65
N PRO A 54 -29.47 -3.68 -9.62
CA PRO A 54 -28.97 -2.46 -9.01
C PRO A 54 -27.55 -2.65 -8.47
N PHE A 55 -26.72 -1.59 -8.54
CA PHE A 55 -25.31 -1.68 -8.13
C PHE A 55 -25.12 -2.16 -6.68
N TRP A 56 -25.96 -1.72 -5.75
CA TRP A 56 -25.86 -2.12 -4.34
C TRP A 56 -26.08 -3.63 -4.15
N GLU A 57 -27.00 -4.23 -4.90
CA GLU A 57 -27.31 -5.66 -4.83
C GLU A 57 -26.18 -6.47 -5.45
N PHE A 58 -25.73 -6.05 -6.64
CA PHE A 58 -24.57 -6.63 -7.31
C PHE A 58 -23.33 -6.58 -6.42
N TYR A 59 -22.99 -5.40 -5.87
CA TYR A 59 -21.80 -5.19 -5.07
C TYR A 59 -21.83 -6.02 -3.79
N ASN A 60 -22.99 -6.13 -3.11
CA ASN A 60 -23.10 -6.95 -1.91
C ASN A 60 -22.76 -8.43 -2.19
N HIS A 61 -23.15 -8.95 -3.35
CA HIS A 61 -22.87 -10.34 -3.76
C HIS A 61 -21.58 -10.53 -4.56
N TYR A 62 -20.93 -9.44 -4.97
CA TYR A 62 -19.69 -9.49 -5.73
C TYR A 62 -18.57 -10.13 -4.92
N ASP A 63 -17.97 -11.19 -5.45
CA ASP A 63 -16.76 -11.79 -4.89
C ASP A 63 -15.55 -11.08 -5.48
N ALA A 64 -14.82 -10.35 -4.62
CA ALA A 64 -13.65 -9.61 -5.07
C ALA A 64 -12.47 -10.58 -5.27
N GLU A 65 -11.60 -10.27 -6.21
CA GLU A 65 -10.42 -11.07 -6.52
C GLU A 65 -9.18 -10.18 -6.66
N ILE A 66 -8.01 -10.74 -6.36
CA ILE A 66 -6.74 -10.07 -6.63
C ILE A 66 -6.37 -10.34 -8.08
N LEU A 67 -6.32 -9.29 -8.89
CA LEU A 67 -5.90 -9.39 -10.29
C LEU A 67 -4.37 -9.23 -10.39
N PRO A 68 -3.64 -10.18 -11.00
CA PRO A 68 -2.18 -10.12 -11.14
C PRO A 68 -1.66 -8.83 -11.80
N GLU A 69 -2.43 -8.27 -12.73
CA GLU A 69 -2.14 -7.04 -13.45
C GLU A 69 -2.59 -5.74 -12.71
N SER A 70 -3.33 -5.88 -11.61
CA SER A 70 -3.91 -4.76 -10.85
C SER A 70 -3.79 -4.98 -9.35
N LEU A 71 -2.57 -4.88 -8.84
CA LEU A 71 -2.27 -5.12 -7.43
C LEU A 71 -2.50 -3.88 -6.58
N SER A 72 -3.51 -3.94 -5.71
CA SER A 72 -3.71 -3.01 -4.59
C SER A 72 -2.70 -3.25 -3.45
N CYS A 73 -2.87 -2.61 -2.29
CA CYS A 73 -2.10 -2.95 -1.09
C CYS A 73 -2.28 -4.42 -0.66
N VAL A 74 -3.46 -5.01 -0.85
CA VAL A 74 -3.72 -6.42 -0.54
C VAL A 74 -2.93 -7.32 -1.49
N GLY A 75 -3.05 -7.08 -2.80
CA GLY A 75 -2.34 -7.86 -3.81
C GLY A 75 -0.82 -7.80 -3.63
N LEU A 76 -0.28 -6.60 -3.40
CA LEU A 76 1.15 -6.41 -3.15
C LEU A 76 1.62 -7.10 -1.86
N ALA A 77 0.82 -7.06 -0.79
CA ALA A 77 1.17 -7.73 0.46
C ALA A 77 1.15 -9.26 0.32
N CYS A 78 0.20 -9.82 -0.44
CA CYS A 78 0.19 -11.25 -0.79
C CYS A 78 1.44 -11.63 -1.59
N CYS A 79 1.73 -10.90 -2.67
CA CYS A 79 2.92 -11.16 -3.48
C CYS A 79 4.22 -11.08 -2.67
N LEU A 80 4.33 -10.11 -1.75
CA LEU A 80 5.51 -9.98 -0.89
C LEU A 80 5.68 -11.20 0.03
N ILE A 81 4.60 -11.73 0.61
CA ILE A 81 4.67 -12.96 1.43
C ILE A 81 5.17 -14.12 0.57
N ASP A 82 4.60 -14.32 -0.61
CA ASP A 82 4.99 -15.40 -1.52
C ASP A 82 6.47 -15.27 -1.92
N THR A 83 6.92 -14.08 -2.31
CA THR A 83 8.32 -13.84 -2.68
C THR A 83 9.28 -14.07 -1.50
N VAL A 84 8.90 -13.67 -0.26
CA VAL A 84 9.73 -13.97 0.92
C VAL A 84 9.81 -15.49 1.14
N MET A 85 8.70 -16.19 0.98
CA MET A 85 8.64 -17.65 1.17
C MET A 85 9.40 -18.43 0.10
N ASP A 86 9.44 -17.93 -1.14
CA ASP A 86 10.17 -18.52 -2.25
C ASP A 86 11.67 -18.13 -2.27
N SER A 87 12.05 -17.13 -1.49
CA SER A 87 13.45 -16.70 -1.34
C SER A 87 14.26 -17.63 -0.42
N ALA A 88 15.57 -17.40 -0.34
CA ALA A 88 16.43 -18.08 0.62
C ALA A 88 15.94 -17.93 2.08
N LEU A 89 15.25 -16.85 2.42
CA LEU A 89 14.69 -16.65 3.76
C LEU A 89 13.64 -17.72 4.12
N GLY A 90 12.73 -18.03 3.20
CA GLY A 90 11.71 -19.06 3.43
C GLY A 90 12.29 -20.47 3.61
N PHE A 91 13.46 -20.74 3.02
CA PHE A 91 14.21 -21.98 3.22
C PHE A 91 14.97 -22.00 4.55
N VAL A 92 15.65 -20.90 4.91
CA VAL A 92 16.48 -20.81 6.12
C VAL A 92 15.65 -20.64 7.40
N TYR A 93 14.49 -19.99 7.31
CA TYR A 93 13.56 -19.75 8.43
C TYR A 93 12.17 -20.31 8.12
N PRO A 94 11.97 -21.64 8.16
CA PRO A 94 10.67 -22.27 7.86
C PRO A 94 9.51 -21.76 8.72
N GLU A 95 9.80 -21.25 9.92
CA GLU A 95 8.85 -20.65 10.86
C GLU A 95 8.12 -19.44 10.28
N LEU A 96 8.71 -18.77 9.26
CA LEU A 96 8.10 -17.65 8.54
C LEU A 96 6.70 -17.98 8.03
N LYS A 97 6.43 -19.23 7.63
CA LYS A 97 5.09 -19.69 7.21
C LYS A 97 4.01 -19.39 8.25
N THR A 98 4.39 -19.46 9.52
CA THR A 98 3.47 -19.21 10.64
C THR A 98 3.60 -17.81 11.23
N ALA A 99 4.76 -17.16 11.05
CA ALA A 99 5.08 -15.89 11.66
C ALA A 99 4.75 -14.67 10.79
N LEU A 100 4.83 -14.80 9.46
CA LEU A 100 4.36 -13.80 8.49
C LEU A 100 2.84 -13.85 8.38
N PHE A 101 2.22 -12.67 8.31
CA PHE A 101 0.79 -12.55 8.11
C PHE A 101 0.40 -11.19 7.56
N LEU A 102 -0.77 -11.15 6.93
CA LEU A 102 -1.44 -9.91 6.58
C LEU A 102 -2.10 -9.30 7.82
N ALA A 103 -1.84 -8.02 8.06
CA ALA A 103 -2.45 -7.23 9.13
C ALA A 103 -3.38 -6.17 8.52
N SER A 104 -4.55 -5.96 9.15
CA SER A 104 -5.46 -4.87 8.78
C SER A 104 -5.00 -3.56 9.41
N SER A 105 -5.09 -2.47 8.67
CA SER A 105 -4.81 -1.11 9.14
C SER A 105 -6.06 -0.23 9.02
N GLU A 106 -6.31 0.56 10.06
CA GLU A 106 -7.26 1.67 10.06
C GLU A 106 -6.49 2.99 9.94
N GLU A 107 -7.00 3.91 9.14
CA GLU A 107 -6.34 5.19 8.88
C GLU A 107 -7.10 6.36 9.51
N MET A 108 -6.34 7.38 9.91
CA MET A 108 -6.86 8.62 10.48
C MET A 108 -7.86 8.37 11.61
N VAL A 109 -7.52 7.47 12.54
CA VAL A 109 -8.38 7.08 13.66
C VAL A 109 -8.56 8.29 14.58
N ILE A 110 -9.81 8.76 14.70
CA ILE A 110 -10.15 9.98 15.44
C ILE A 110 -9.99 9.77 16.95
N ASP A 111 -10.55 8.67 17.47
CA ASP A 111 -10.50 8.31 18.89
C ASP A 111 -9.90 6.91 19.05
N ILE A 112 -8.59 6.88 19.32
CA ILE A 112 -7.82 5.65 19.47
C ILE A 112 -8.21 4.90 20.73
N ASP A 113 -8.46 5.62 21.83
CA ASP A 113 -8.77 5.00 23.11
C ASP A 113 -10.14 4.29 23.03
N MET A 114 -11.13 4.93 22.41
CA MET A 114 -12.42 4.30 22.11
C MET A 114 -12.26 3.12 21.15
N TYR A 115 -11.46 3.27 20.09
CA TYR A 115 -11.25 2.18 19.11
C TYR A 115 -10.63 0.94 19.75
N CYS A 116 -9.61 1.14 20.59
CA CYS A 116 -8.86 0.06 21.24
C CYS A 116 -9.57 -0.55 22.45
N SER A 117 -10.50 0.18 23.09
CA SER A 117 -11.24 -0.31 24.28
C SER A 117 -12.42 -1.22 23.97
N ILE A 118 -12.89 -1.26 22.71
CA ILE A 118 -14.05 -2.05 22.28
C ILE A 118 -13.58 -3.25 21.44
N SER A 119 -13.96 -4.47 21.81
CA SER A 119 -13.59 -5.69 21.09
C SER A 119 -14.81 -6.59 20.83
N PRO A 120 -15.24 -6.79 19.56
CA PRO A 120 -14.73 -6.15 18.35
C PRO A 120 -15.11 -4.66 18.25
N PRO A 121 -14.32 -3.80 17.58
CA PRO A 121 -14.67 -2.39 17.42
C PRO A 121 -16.00 -2.24 16.66
N SER A 122 -16.74 -1.17 16.95
CA SER A 122 -18.06 -0.95 16.34
C SER A 122 -17.97 -0.89 14.80
N PRO A 123 -18.83 -1.62 14.07
CA PRO A 123 -18.85 -1.58 12.59
C PRO A 123 -19.02 -0.17 12.00
N ALA A 124 -19.58 0.77 12.77
CA ALA A 124 -19.73 2.17 12.36
C ALA A 124 -18.39 2.91 12.19
N PHE A 125 -17.32 2.43 12.82
CA PHE A 125 -15.99 3.06 12.80
C PHE A 125 -14.91 2.19 12.16
N VAL A 126 -15.24 0.96 11.76
CA VAL A 126 -14.29 0.00 11.20
C VAL A 126 -14.33 0.08 9.69
N VAL A 127 -13.20 0.45 9.09
CA VAL A 127 -13.09 0.57 7.64
C VAL A 127 -12.14 -0.46 7.07
N LYS A 128 -11.00 -0.73 7.73
CA LYS A 128 -9.94 -1.65 7.28
C LYS A 128 -9.46 -1.33 5.87
N GLU A 129 -9.15 -0.06 5.62
CA GLU A 129 -8.85 0.47 4.28
C GLU A 129 -7.53 -0.04 3.71
N HIS A 130 -6.59 -0.41 4.59
CA HIS A 130 -5.24 -0.76 4.19
C HIS A 130 -4.80 -2.10 4.77
N VAL A 131 -3.93 -2.79 4.04
CA VAL A 131 -3.38 -4.09 4.38
C VAL A 131 -1.87 -4.07 4.12
N LEU A 132 -1.12 -4.62 5.07
CA LEU A 132 0.33 -4.72 4.99
C LEU A 132 0.81 -6.05 5.59
N VAL A 133 2.09 -6.35 5.45
CA VAL A 133 2.70 -7.57 5.98
C VAL A 133 3.30 -7.28 7.35
N ALA A 134 3.02 -8.17 8.29
CA ALA A 134 3.58 -8.15 9.64
C ALA A 134 4.27 -9.48 9.94
N LEU A 135 5.39 -9.40 10.67
CA LEU A 135 6.19 -10.55 11.10
C LEU A 135 6.46 -10.43 12.60
N LYS A 136 5.94 -11.37 13.40
CA LYS A 136 6.30 -11.42 14.82
C LYS A 136 7.73 -11.93 14.98
N VAL A 137 8.52 -11.25 15.80
CA VAL A 137 9.91 -11.61 16.08
C VAL A 137 10.18 -11.62 17.58
N PHE A 138 11.15 -12.43 17.98
CA PHE A 138 11.66 -12.48 19.34
C PHE A 138 13.19 -12.39 19.29
N VAL A 139 13.75 -11.25 19.68
CA VAL A 139 15.18 -10.94 19.51
C VAL A 139 15.82 -10.83 20.88
N GLU A 140 16.75 -11.72 21.20
CA GLU A 140 17.48 -11.71 22.49
C GLU A 140 16.55 -11.64 23.72
N GLY A 141 15.46 -12.43 23.71
CA GLY A 141 14.51 -12.43 24.82
C GLY A 141 13.44 -11.32 24.75
N ARG A 142 13.43 -10.49 23.70
CA ARG A 142 12.55 -9.31 23.59
C ARG A 142 11.57 -9.45 22.43
N SER A 143 10.29 -9.20 22.68
CA SER A 143 9.25 -9.25 21.65
C SER A 143 9.28 -8.03 20.74
N GLY A 144 9.05 -8.26 19.45
CA GLY A 144 8.86 -7.19 18.49
C GLY A 144 8.04 -7.65 17.29
N ILE A 145 7.82 -6.71 16.38
CA ILE A 145 7.21 -6.98 15.09
C ILE A 145 7.98 -6.24 13.99
N VAL A 146 8.15 -6.88 12.84
CA VAL A 146 8.64 -6.23 11.63
C VAL A 146 7.45 -5.95 10.73
N ILE A 147 7.32 -4.71 10.28
CA ILE A 147 6.27 -4.25 9.37
C ILE A 147 6.89 -4.02 7.99
N LEU A 148 6.24 -4.57 6.96
CA LEU A 148 6.57 -4.35 5.55
C LEU A 148 5.32 -3.83 4.86
N ASP A 149 5.39 -2.61 4.33
CA ASP A 149 4.24 -1.96 3.70
C ASP A 149 4.53 -1.65 2.23
N PRO A 150 4.35 -2.65 1.34
CA PRO A 150 4.52 -2.44 -0.08
C PRO A 150 3.40 -1.58 -0.67
N GLY A 151 2.25 -1.41 -0.01
CA GLY A 151 1.15 -0.59 -0.51
C GLY A 151 1.48 0.90 -0.48
N TYR A 152 2.11 1.37 0.60
CA TYR A 152 2.50 2.77 0.77
C TYR A 152 3.96 3.09 0.50
N HIS A 153 4.67 2.15 -0.12
CA HIS A 153 6.07 2.34 -0.49
C HIS A 153 6.94 2.63 0.74
N VAL A 154 6.68 1.98 1.87
CA VAL A 154 7.62 2.00 2.99
C VAL A 154 8.78 1.11 2.59
N ASN A 155 9.85 1.74 2.14
CA ASN A 155 10.95 1.05 1.46
C ASN A 155 11.96 0.38 2.40
N ILE A 156 11.67 0.33 3.70
CA ILE A 156 12.49 -0.33 4.71
C ILE A 156 11.64 -1.30 5.53
N PRO A 157 12.21 -2.42 6.02
CA PRO A 157 11.59 -3.17 7.09
C PRO A 157 11.55 -2.35 8.37
N VAL A 158 10.35 -1.99 8.83
CA VAL A 158 10.19 -1.20 10.07
C VAL A 158 10.16 -2.14 11.25
N VAL A 159 11.16 -2.03 12.13
CA VAL A 159 11.30 -2.84 13.34
C VAL A 159 10.64 -2.10 14.49
N VAL A 160 9.67 -2.75 15.11
CA VAL A 160 8.94 -2.21 16.27
C VAL A 160 9.15 -3.14 17.45
N MET A 161 10.14 -2.83 18.28
CA MET A 161 10.37 -3.57 19.53
C MET A 161 9.39 -3.10 20.61
N SER A 162 8.94 -4.03 21.46
CA SER A 162 7.95 -3.76 22.53
C SER A 162 8.52 -2.87 23.63
N ASP A 163 9.84 -2.86 23.82
CA ASP A 163 10.57 -2.02 24.78
C ASP A 163 11.00 -0.67 24.18
N CYS A 164 10.72 -0.42 22.89
CA CYS A 164 11.18 0.74 22.12
C CYS A 164 12.70 0.93 22.09
N MET A 165 13.48 -0.10 22.43
CA MET A 165 14.95 -0.05 22.39
C MET A 165 15.46 -0.60 21.06
N TYR A 166 16.70 -0.23 20.71
CA TYR A 166 17.39 -0.80 19.54
C TYR A 166 17.25 -2.34 19.53
N PRO A 167 16.85 -2.98 18.41
CA PRO A 167 16.80 -2.46 17.03
C PRO A 167 15.51 -1.73 16.59
N HIS A 168 14.69 -1.21 17.50
CA HIS A 168 13.53 -0.38 17.17
C HIS A 168 13.90 0.77 16.21
N THR A 169 13.13 0.93 15.12
CA THR A 169 13.45 1.90 14.04
C THR A 169 13.31 3.35 14.48
N GLY A 170 12.32 3.68 15.31
CA GLY A 170 12.02 5.06 15.72
C GLY A 170 11.45 5.90 14.57
N TRP A 171 11.61 7.22 14.66
CA TRP A 171 11.16 8.13 13.60
C TRP A 171 12.02 7.98 12.34
N PHE A 172 11.38 7.85 11.18
CA PHE A 172 12.05 7.85 9.88
C PHE A 172 11.28 8.66 8.84
N VAL A 173 11.99 9.16 7.84
CA VAL A 173 11.40 9.86 6.69
C VAL A 173 10.87 8.83 5.72
N SER A 174 9.55 8.81 5.49
CA SER A 174 8.92 7.91 4.51
C SER A 174 8.91 8.52 3.11
N SER A 175 8.74 9.83 3.00
CA SER A 175 8.80 10.53 1.71
C SER A 175 9.18 11.98 1.91
N GLU A 176 9.97 12.53 0.99
CA GLU A 176 10.34 13.94 0.99
C GLU A 176 10.35 14.48 -0.43
N THR A 177 9.58 15.55 -0.63
CA THR A 177 9.53 16.33 -1.86
C THR A 177 9.79 17.80 -1.51
N PRO A 178 10.10 18.67 -2.48
CA PRO A 178 10.28 20.10 -2.21
C PRO A 178 9.10 20.79 -1.49
N LYS A 179 7.90 20.20 -1.53
CA LYS A 179 6.68 20.77 -0.94
C LYS A 179 6.23 20.08 0.35
N VAL A 180 6.55 18.81 0.51
CA VAL A 180 5.98 17.94 1.56
C VAL A 180 7.03 16.97 2.06
N LYS A 181 7.19 16.91 3.39
CA LYS A 181 7.95 15.88 4.10
C LYS A 181 6.98 15.04 4.94
N ARG A 182 7.06 13.72 4.85
CA ARG A 182 6.32 12.77 5.70
C ARG A 182 7.26 11.91 6.50
N GLU A 183 7.02 11.86 7.80
CA GLU A 183 7.78 11.10 8.77
C GLU A 183 6.84 10.14 9.49
N TYR A 184 7.29 8.91 9.76
CA TYR A 184 6.51 7.89 10.46
C TYR A 184 7.21 7.44 11.74
N LEU A 185 6.39 7.06 12.73
CA LEU A 185 6.80 6.37 13.95
C LEU A 185 5.81 5.25 14.22
N TYR A 186 6.32 4.06 14.57
CA TYR A 186 5.51 2.90 14.90
C TYR A 186 5.79 2.47 16.33
N VAL A 187 4.76 2.28 17.15
CA VAL A 187 4.88 1.86 18.55
C VAL A 187 3.87 0.76 18.85
N ILE A 188 4.27 -0.31 19.53
CA ILE A 188 3.34 -1.36 19.97
C ILE A 188 2.60 -0.88 21.22
N GLU A 189 1.26 -0.92 21.17
CA GLU A 189 0.40 -0.66 22.31
C GLU A 189 -0.73 -1.71 22.32
N GLY A 190 -0.69 -2.62 23.30
CA GLY A 190 -1.64 -3.73 23.40
C GLY A 190 -1.62 -4.65 22.18
N ASP A 191 -2.77 -4.81 21.54
CA ASP A 191 -2.97 -5.67 20.36
C ASP A 191 -2.67 -4.94 19.02
N PHE A 192 -2.18 -3.70 19.09
CA PHE A 192 -2.00 -2.82 17.94
C PHE A 192 -0.57 -2.30 17.82
N VAL A 193 -0.20 -1.91 16.60
CA VAL A 193 0.88 -0.96 16.35
C VAL A 193 0.24 0.39 16.01
N HIS A 194 0.56 1.39 16.83
CA HIS A 194 0.22 2.79 16.60
C HIS A 194 1.22 3.35 15.58
N TRP A 195 0.72 3.65 14.39
CA TRP A 195 1.49 4.27 13.33
C TRP A 195 1.18 5.78 13.31
N ALA A 196 2.06 6.57 13.93
CA ALA A 196 1.98 8.02 13.91
C ALA A 196 2.57 8.56 12.61
N VAL A 197 1.83 9.47 11.98
CA VAL A 197 2.25 10.20 10.78
C VAL A 197 2.45 11.66 11.14
N LYS A 198 3.59 12.22 10.73
CA LYS A 198 3.88 13.65 10.77
C LYS A 198 4.10 14.14 9.34
N GLU A 199 3.18 14.95 8.83
CA GLU A 199 3.29 15.60 7.53
C GLU A 199 3.62 17.08 7.71
N THR A 200 4.72 17.52 7.13
CA THR A 200 5.12 18.94 7.09
C THR A 200 4.97 19.45 5.66
N ARG A 201 4.10 20.45 5.46
CA ARG A 201 3.86 21.09 4.16
C ARG A 201 3.96 22.61 4.30
N ASN A 202 4.87 23.23 3.56
CA ASN A 202 5.10 24.68 3.61
C ASN A 202 5.17 25.23 5.05
N ASN A 203 5.96 24.58 5.91
CA ASN A 203 6.13 24.86 7.35
C ASN A 203 4.91 24.58 8.26
N ASN A 204 3.78 24.12 7.73
CA ASN A 204 2.67 23.65 8.55
C ASN A 204 2.80 22.14 8.80
N THR A 205 2.81 21.75 10.07
CA THR A 205 2.89 20.35 10.49
C THR A 205 1.52 19.85 10.91
N LYS A 206 1.09 18.71 10.36
CA LYS A 206 -0.07 17.95 10.81
C LYS A 206 0.38 16.60 11.32
N CYS A 207 -0.26 16.14 12.38
CA CYS A 207 -0.04 14.81 12.94
C CYS A 207 -1.36 14.05 13.04
N TRP A 208 -1.34 12.78 12.70
CA TRP A 208 -2.45 11.85 12.93
C TRP A 208 -1.89 10.46 13.22
N LYS A 209 -2.76 9.54 13.61
CA LYS A 209 -2.39 8.18 13.95
C LYS A 209 -3.28 7.19 13.18
N ASN A 210 -2.65 6.11 12.78
CA ASN A 210 -3.24 4.94 12.16
C ASN A 210 -3.04 3.75 13.11
N LEU A 211 -3.87 2.72 12.99
CA LEU A 211 -3.81 1.54 13.85
C LEU A 211 -3.66 0.28 13.02
N ILE A 212 -2.61 -0.49 13.27
CA ILE A 212 -2.37 -1.78 12.64
C ILE A 212 -2.68 -2.86 13.66
N TYR A 213 -3.63 -3.74 13.37
CA TYR A 213 -3.99 -4.83 14.29
C TYR A 213 -3.05 -6.02 14.11
N ILE A 214 -2.33 -6.40 15.17
CA ILE A 214 -1.22 -7.36 15.10
C ILE A 214 -1.44 -8.65 15.90
N LYS A 215 -2.54 -8.75 16.64
CA LYS A 215 -2.83 -9.92 17.49
C LYS A 215 -2.93 -11.22 16.68
N GLN A 216 -3.64 -11.18 15.55
CA GLN A 216 -3.92 -12.34 14.70
C GLN A 216 -3.93 -11.97 13.21
N ARG A 217 -3.83 -13.00 12.35
CA ARG A 217 -3.91 -12.85 10.89
C ARG A 217 -5.24 -12.23 10.46
N PHE A 218 -5.19 -11.32 9.49
CA PHE A 218 -6.36 -10.79 8.84
C PHE A 218 -6.76 -11.68 7.66
N LEU A 219 -7.78 -12.51 7.84
CA LEU A 219 -8.20 -13.53 6.86
C LEU A 219 -9.22 -13.03 5.83
N SER A 220 -9.96 -11.96 6.15
CA SER A 220 -10.97 -11.37 5.28
C SER A 220 -10.41 -10.21 4.45
N HIS A 221 -9.13 -10.25 4.10
CA HIS A 221 -8.45 -9.17 3.40
C HIS A 221 -9.03 -8.92 2.00
N ILE A 222 -9.46 -9.97 1.30
CA ILE A 222 -10.11 -9.85 0.00
C ILE A 222 -11.56 -9.33 0.16
N SER A 223 -12.38 -10.03 0.93
CA SER A 223 -13.81 -9.70 1.06
C SER A 223 -14.09 -8.39 1.79
N VAL A 224 -13.11 -7.81 2.49
CA VAL A 224 -13.22 -6.51 3.14
C VAL A 224 -12.38 -5.46 2.43
N SER A 225 -11.05 -5.54 2.49
CA SER A 225 -10.17 -4.44 2.06
C SER A 225 -10.06 -4.35 0.54
N GLU A 226 -9.85 -5.47 -0.16
CA GLU A 226 -9.81 -5.47 -1.64
C GLU A 226 -11.17 -5.02 -2.19
N LYS A 227 -12.26 -5.61 -1.70
CA LYS A 227 -13.63 -5.28 -2.11
C LYS A 227 -13.97 -3.80 -1.88
N ARG A 228 -13.59 -3.22 -0.73
CA ARG A 228 -13.81 -1.79 -0.44
C ARG A 228 -12.99 -0.89 -1.36
N ASN A 229 -11.76 -1.28 -1.70
CA ASN A 229 -10.92 -0.50 -2.61
C ASN A 229 -11.60 -0.26 -3.96
N LEU A 230 -12.38 -1.23 -4.45
CA LEU A 230 -13.09 -1.15 -5.74
C LEU A 230 -14.08 0.03 -5.84
N VAL A 231 -14.54 0.57 -4.71
CA VAL A 231 -15.55 1.65 -4.66
C VAL A 231 -15.04 2.94 -4.04
N PHE A 232 -13.75 3.03 -3.66
CA PHE A 232 -13.15 4.31 -3.30
C PHE A 232 -13.14 5.26 -4.50
N ASN A 233 -13.05 6.57 -4.32
CA ASN A 233 -13.05 7.50 -5.46
C ASN A 233 -11.64 7.76 -6.02
N PHE A 234 -10.60 7.42 -5.26
CA PHE A 234 -9.22 7.62 -5.68
C PHE A 234 -8.71 6.39 -6.46
N ARG A 235 -8.11 6.63 -7.63
CA ARG A 235 -7.55 5.60 -8.50
C ARG A 235 -6.09 5.88 -8.76
N THR A 236 -5.29 4.82 -8.77
CA THR A 236 -3.83 4.92 -8.79
C THR A 236 -3.23 3.84 -9.67
N LEU A 237 -2.27 4.23 -10.50
CA LEU A 237 -1.29 3.35 -11.13
C LEU A 237 0.09 3.98 -10.91
N VAL A 238 0.96 3.31 -10.17
CA VAL A 238 2.25 3.83 -9.76
C VAL A 238 3.34 2.78 -9.91
N VAL A 239 4.37 3.12 -10.68
CA VAL A 239 5.64 2.40 -10.76
C VAL A 239 6.68 3.10 -9.90
N ARG A 240 7.52 2.29 -9.27
CA ARG A 240 8.46 2.71 -8.24
C ARG A 240 9.84 2.18 -8.55
N ASN A 241 10.84 2.82 -7.96
CA ASN A 241 12.15 2.20 -7.75
C ASN A 241 12.29 1.83 -6.27
N LYS A 242 13.48 1.39 -5.86
CA LYS A 242 13.79 1.02 -4.47
C LYS A 242 13.60 2.13 -3.42
N LYS A 243 13.50 3.38 -3.84
CA LYS A 243 13.47 4.57 -2.96
C LYS A 243 12.15 5.31 -3.00
N GLU A 244 11.55 5.46 -4.19
CA GLU A 244 10.40 6.32 -4.40
C GLU A 244 9.54 5.93 -5.61
N PRO A 245 8.29 6.42 -5.68
CA PRO A 245 7.50 6.44 -6.91
C PRO A 245 8.18 7.24 -8.02
N ILE A 246 8.38 6.65 -9.20
CA ILE A 246 9.10 7.27 -10.33
C ILE A 246 8.17 7.71 -11.45
N ALA A 247 7.09 6.97 -11.71
CA ALA A 247 6.12 7.29 -12.74
C ALA A 247 4.75 6.74 -12.38
N GLY A 248 3.70 7.33 -12.93
CA GLY A 248 2.36 6.89 -12.67
C GLY A 248 1.30 7.91 -13.02
N LEU A 249 0.07 7.52 -12.73
CA LEU A 249 -1.07 8.41 -12.74
C LEU A 249 -1.94 8.16 -11.53
N TYR A 250 -2.62 9.21 -11.11
CA TYR A 250 -3.71 9.10 -10.17
C TYR A 250 -4.83 10.07 -10.53
N CYS A 251 -6.06 9.73 -10.18
CA CYS A 251 -7.22 10.60 -10.31
C CYS A 251 -8.16 10.43 -9.13
N ASN A 252 -8.92 11.48 -8.86
CA ASN A 252 -10.07 11.42 -7.99
C ASN A 252 -11.33 11.49 -8.87
N LEU A 253 -12.23 10.52 -8.69
CA LEU A 253 -13.52 10.46 -9.38
C LEU A 253 -14.57 11.39 -8.77
N GLU A 254 -14.25 12.07 -7.67
CA GLU A 254 -15.08 13.13 -7.07
C GLU A 254 -14.37 14.49 -7.08
N GLY A 255 -15.14 15.55 -7.28
CA GLY A 255 -14.68 16.93 -7.18
C GLY A 255 -13.95 17.42 -8.44
N ASP A 256 -12.65 17.76 -8.31
CA ASP A 256 -11.84 18.30 -9.41
C ASP A 256 -11.29 17.17 -10.29
N GLU A 257 -12.17 16.68 -11.18
CA GLU A 257 -12.00 15.58 -12.12
C GLU A 257 -10.84 15.80 -13.11
N LYS A 258 -9.67 15.27 -12.75
CA LYS A 258 -8.46 15.31 -13.56
C LYS A 258 -7.56 14.12 -13.29
N PHE A 259 -6.81 13.74 -14.31
CA PHE A 259 -5.66 12.87 -14.16
C PHE A 259 -4.45 13.71 -13.79
N THR A 260 -3.69 13.27 -12.79
CA THR A 260 -2.34 13.77 -12.53
C THR A 260 -1.35 12.71 -12.95
N LEU A 261 -0.63 12.97 -14.03
CA LEU A 261 0.44 12.11 -14.53
C LEU A 261 1.75 12.62 -13.97
N PHE A 262 2.62 11.70 -13.55
CA PHE A 262 3.99 12.04 -13.21
C PHE A 262 4.96 11.02 -13.80
N TYR A 263 6.15 11.49 -14.12
CA TYR A 263 7.20 10.72 -14.77
C TYR A 263 8.54 11.48 -14.62
N GLN A 264 9.65 10.86 -14.99
CA GLN A 264 10.96 11.52 -15.04
C GLN A 264 11.27 12.00 -16.47
N ASP A 265 11.79 13.22 -16.63
CA ASP A 265 12.29 13.68 -17.92
C ASP A 265 13.64 13.01 -18.27
N SER A 266 14.23 13.38 -19.42
CA SER A 266 15.52 12.85 -19.86
C SER A 266 16.70 13.18 -18.94
N MET A 267 16.53 14.14 -18.02
CA MET A 267 17.52 14.51 -17.00
C MET A 267 17.21 13.85 -15.64
N GLY A 268 16.22 12.97 -15.56
CA GLY A 268 15.78 12.32 -14.32
C GLY A 268 14.94 13.21 -13.41
N LYS A 269 14.55 14.42 -13.87
CA LYS A 269 13.74 15.34 -13.06
C LYS A 269 12.28 14.92 -13.11
N ARG A 270 11.63 14.87 -11.95
CA ARG A 270 10.20 14.57 -11.84
C ARG A 270 9.35 15.67 -12.48
N MET A 271 8.55 15.28 -13.45
CA MET A 271 7.54 16.07 -14.12
C MET A 271 6.15 15.70 -13.58
N GLU A 272 5.26 16.67 -13.47
CA GLU A 272 3.86 16.48 -13.09
C GLU A 272 2.97 17.27 -14.06
N VAL A 273 2.00 16.59 -14.68
CA VAL A 273 1.06 17.19 -15.63
C VAL A 273 -0.36 16.83 -15.22
N LYS A 274 -1.22 17.85 -15.10
CA LYS A 274 -2.64 17.69 -14.76
C LYS A 274 -3.48 17.84 -16.01
N ILE A 275 -4.24 16.80 -16.33
CA ILE A 275 -5.07 16.70 -17.53
C ILE A 275 -6.53 16.57 -17.08
N PRO A 276 -7.37 17.60 -17.31
CA PRO A 276 -8.80 17.53 -16.98
C PRO A 276 -9.51 16.39 -17.71
N PHE A 277 -10.49 15.73 -17.07
CA PHE A 277 -11.25 14.64 -17.72
C PHE A 277 -11.90 15.07 -19.04
N LYS A 278 -12.40 16.31 -19.09
CA LYS A 278 -12.99 16.90 -20.29
C LYS A 278 -12.10 16.86 -21.55
N TYR A 279 -10.78 16.78 -21.38
CA TYR A 279 -9.86 16.65 -22.51
C TYR A 279 -10.08 15.37 -23.32
N PHE A 280 -10.55 14.30 -22.66
CA PHE A 280 -10.72 12.98 -23.26
C PHE A 280 -12.11 12.77 -23.88
N TYR A 281 -13.06 13.69 -23.67
CA TYR A 281 -14.39 13.65 -24.32
C TYR A 281 -14.42 14.32 -25.70
N SER A 282 -13.35 15.04 -26.07
CA SER A 282 -13.27 15.83 -27.31
C SER A 282 -12.06 15.45 -28.16
N GLU A 283 -11.90 16.10 -29.32
CA GLU A 283 -10.71 15.95 -30.15
C GLU A 283 -9.44 16.36 -29.37
N ARG A 284 -8.50 15.42 -29.26
CA ARG A 284 -7.27 15.55 -28.48
C ARG A 284 -6.20 16.25 -29.30
N ALA A 285 -6.03 17.55 -29.07
CA ALA A 285 -5.08 18.39 -29.82
C ALA A 285 -3.98 19.03 -28.95
N ASN A 286 -3.90 18.70 -27.65
CA ASN A 286 -2.90 19.31 -26.77
C ASN A 286 -1.60 18.50 -26.77
N ASN A 287 -0.60 18.97 -27.52
CA ASN A 287 0.71 18.33 -27.65
C ASN A 287 1.41 18.10 -26.30
N GLN A 288 1.21 18.97 -25.30
CA GLN A 288 1.81 18.79 -23.98
C GLN A 288 1.18 17.60 -23.25
N TYR A 289 -0.15 17.45 -23.34
CA TYR A 289 -0.87 16.33 -22.72
C TYR A 289 -0.54 15.01 -23.40
N GLU A 290 -0.51 14.99 -24.74
CA GLU A 290 -0.13 13.80 -25.50
C GLU A 290 1.30 13.37 -25.21
N SER A 291 2.24 14.33 -25.15
CA SER A 291 3.63 14.03 -24.77
C SER A 291 3.73 13.48 -23.35
N ALA A 292 2.98 14.04 -22.40
CA ALA A 292 2.97 13.55 -21.02
C ALA A 292 2.42 12.12 -20.91
N ILE A 293 1.36 11.80 -21.65
CA ILE A 293 0.79 10.45 -21.73
C ILE A 293 1.82 9.47 -22.31
N ALA A 294 2.51 9.85 -23.38
CA ALA A 294 3.52 8.99 -24.00
C ALA A 294 4.74 8.74 -23.09
N SER A 295 5.25 9.78 -22.43
CA SER A 295 6.35 9.66 -21.47
C SER A 295 5.96 8.81 -20.26
N CYS A 296 4.76 9.03 -19.71
CA CYS A 296 4.25 8.25 -18.59
C CYS A 296 4.04 6.78 -18.99
N ALA A 297 3.40 6.50 -20.12
CA ALA A 297 3.16 5.14 -20.64
C ALA A 297 4.45 4.32 -20.66
N THR A 298 5.50 4.90 -21.25
CA THR A 298 6.80 4.23 -21.37
C THR A 298 7.37 3.83 -20.00
N GLN A 299 7.29 4.72 -19.01
CA GLN A 299 7.87 4.49 -17.68
C GLN A 299 7.00 3.59 -16.78
N VAL A 300 5.67 3.59 -16.99
CA VAL A 300 4.79 2.60 -16.36
C VAL A 300 4.80 1.24 -17.07
N ARG A 301 5.69 1.06 -18.06
CA ARG A 301 5.88 -0.16 -18.86
C ARG A 301 4.65 -0.54 -19.70
N TYR A 302 3.89 0.48 -20.11
CA TYR A 302 2.73 0.35 -21.00
C TYR A 302 3.09 0.90 -22.38
N ASN A 303 2.43 0.41 -23.43
CA ASN A 303 2.42 1.15 -24.68
C ASN A 303 1.43 2.33 -24.57
N VAL A 304 1.65 3.38 -25.38
CA VAL A 304 0.87 4.62 -25.31
C VAL A 304 -0.62 4.38 -25.52
N ARG A 305 -0.98 3.48 -26.44
CA ARG A 305 -2.36 3.12 -26.73
C ARG A 305 -3.02 2.47 -25.51
N LEU A 306 -2.36 1.53 -24.85
CA LEU A 306 -2.88 0.85 -23.67
C LEU A 306 -3.14 1.81 -22.52
N LEU A 307 -2.20 2.72 -22.23
CA LEU A 307 -2.41 3.73 -21.18
C LEU A 307 -3.54 4.69 -21.54
N SER A 308 -3.58 5.13 -22.80
CA SER A 308 -4.65 5.98 -23.31
C SER A 308 -6.02 5.31 -23.21
N ASP A 309 -6.13 4.05 -23.62
CA ASP A 309 -7.36 3.27 -23.54
C ASP A 309 -7.79 3.05 -22.08
N LEU A 310 -6.82 2.79 -21.18
CA LEU A 310 -7.07 2.69 -19.74
C LEU A 310 -7.67 3.98 -19.18
N ILE A 311 -7.05 5.14 -19.50
CA ILE A 311 -7.52 6.46 -19.08
C ILE A 311 -8.95 6.72 -19.58
N THR A 312 -9.21 6.44 -20.85
CA THR A 312 -10.53 6.63 -21.47
C THR A 312 -11.60 5.71 -20.89
N ARG A 313 -11.24 4.54 -20.35
CA ARG A 313 -12.21 3.63 -19.71
C ARG A 313 -12.58 4.01 -18.28
N ILE A 314 -11.78 4.85 -17.63
CA ILE A 314 -12.04 5.32 -16.25
C ILE A 314 -13.13 6.40 -16.25
N ILE A 315 -13.18 7.21 -17.30
CA ILE A 315 -14.19 8.25 -17.54
C ILE A 315 -15.44 7.68 -18.22
#